data_AF-A0A5J6MPR6-F1
#
_entry.id   AF-A0A5J6MPR6-F1
#
_cell.length_a   1.000
_cell.length_b   1.000
_cell.length_c   1.000
_cell.angle_alpha   90.00
_cell.angle_beta   90.00
_cell.angle_gamma   90.00
#
_symmetry.space_group_name_H-M   'P 1'
#
loop_
_entity.id
_entity.type
_entity.pdbx_description
1 polymer ?
#
loop_
_entity_poly.entity_id
_entity_poly.type
_entity_poly.pdbx_seq_one_letter_code
_entity_poly.pdbx_strand_id
1 'polypeptide(L)'
;MTAISRVAAAAFAFALLAAGPAIADDTVDCSKGDVAATPLAGTLNGAAFAADSVTFDPVEQRTQGPATFDVYHFYLKDKSGAVLDLTAITVTGTLPDGKTFRSGLNGDSPEAGPGSPEIQGWSMNDESKSLEIGFWEVADASLQIVFGKRSGDTLPAQVHFCVPSKQSEIAGSFDIPLK
;
A
#
# COMPACT_ATOMS: atom_id res chain seq x y z
N MET A 1 -33.41 -58.61 30.92
CA MET A 1 -34.25 -57.97 29.89
C MET A 1 -33.80 -56.53 29.74
N THR A 2 -33.68 -56.15 28.49
CA THR A 2 -33.14 -54.94 27.87
C THR A 2 -33.90 -53.66 28.25
N ALA A 3 -33.19 -52.53 28.39
CA ALA A 3 -33.50 -51.27 27.68
C ALA A 3 -32.38 -50.24 27.91
N ILE A 4 -31.68 -49.93 26.82
CA ILE A 4 -30.73 -48.84 26.64
C ILE A 4 -31.54 -47.57 26.38
N SER A 5 -31.14 -46.43 26.92
CA SER A 5 -31.70 -45.13 26.51
C SER A 5 -30.58 -44.10 26.38
N ARG A 6 -30.33 -43.69 25.13
CA ARG A 6 -29.44 -42.61 24.70
C ARG A 6 -30.21 -41.29 24.68
N VAL A 7 -29.65 -40.20 25.21
CA VAL A 7 -30.02 -38.80 24.92
C VAL A 7 -28.83 -37.92 25.33
N ALA A 8 -28.36 -36.87 24.68
CA ALA A 8 -28.29 -36.42 23.30
C ALA A 8 -27.19 -35.34 23.31
N ALA A 9 -26.25 -35.36 22.37
CA ALA A 9 -25.25 -34.31 22.23
C ALA A 9 -25.90 -33.10 21.56
N ALA A 10 -26.01 -31.98 22.27
CA ALA A 10 -26.44 -30.71 21.71
C ALA A 10 -25.23 -30.04 21.04
N ALA A 11 -25.18 -30.09 19.71
CA ALA A 11 -24.24 -29.29 18.91
C ALA A 11 -24.78 -27.86 18.82
N PHE A 12 -24.13 -26.91 19.49
CA PHE A 12 -24.34 -25.48 19.27
C PHE A 12 -23.64 -25.07 17.97
N ALA A 13 -24.43 -24.88 16.91
CA ALA A 13 -23.96 -24.27 15.68
C ALA A 13 -23.87 -22.74 15.88
N PHE A 14 -22.66 -22.23 16.08
CA PHE A 14 -22.38 -20.80 15.95
C PHE A 14 -22.42 -20.44 14.46
N ALA A 15 -23.51 -19.82 14.04
CA ALA A 15 -23.56 -19.13 12.75
C ALA A 15 -22.70 -17.86 12.88
N LEU A 16 -21.47 -17.89 12.34
CA LEU A 16 -20.74 -16.65 12.06
C LEU A 16 -21.51 -15.90 10.96
N LEU A 17 -22.28 -14.90 11.36
CA LEU A 17 -22.67 -13.81 10.49
C LEU A 17 -21.37 -13.13 10.04
N ALA A 18 -20.93 -13.45 8.82
CA ALA A 18 -19.91 -12.68 8.13
C ALA A 18 -20.48 -11.27 7.90
N ALA A 19 -20.18 -10.36 8.83
CA ALA A 19 -20.34 -8.94 8.58
C ALA A 19 -19.36 -8.57 7.47
N GLY A 20 -19.85 -8.52 6.23
CA GLY A 20 -19.12 -7.88 5.15
C GLY A 20 -18.87 -6.42 5.55
N PRO A 21 -17.68 -5.86 5.27
CA PRO A 21 -17.44 -4.45 5.52
C PRO A 21 -18.48 -3.64 4.74
N ALA A 22 -19.28 -2.86 5.45
CA ALA A 22 -20.08 -1.82 4.84
C ALA A 22 -19.10 -0.78 4.31
N ILE A 23 -18.88 -0.79 2.99
CA ILE A 23 -18.10 0.24 2.32
C ILE A 23 -18.96 1.50 2.41
N ALA A 24 -18.62 2.38 3.35
CA ALA A 24 -19.17 3.72 3.40
C ALA A 24 -18.80 4.42 2.09
N ASP A 25 -19.79 5.08 1.48
CA ASP A 25 -19.72 5.77 0.17
C ASP A 25 -18.88 7.07 0.22
N ASP A 26 -18.16 7.30 1.32
CA ASP A 26 -17.22 8.41 1.46
C ASP A 26 -15.86 7.93 0.97
N THR A 27 -15.31 8.63 -0.03
CA THR A 27 -13.95 8.37 -0.52
C THR A 27 -12.97 8.50 0.66
N VAL A 28 -12.48 7.36 1.15
CA VAL A 28 -11.51 7.32 2.25
C VAL A 28 -10.17 7.83 1.74
N ASP A 29 -9.72 8.95 2.29
CA ASP A 29 -8.39 9.49 2.05
C ASP A 29 -7.39 8.80 2.98
N CYS A 30 -6.74 7.74 2.49
CA CYS A 30 -5.75 7.01 3.24
C CYS A 30 -4.34 7.61 3.17
N SER A 31 -4.22 8.83 2.64
CA SER A 31 -3.00 9.64 2.81
C SER A 31 -2.85 10.24 4.22
N LYS A 32 -3.84 10.00 5.10
CA LYS A 32 -3.99 10.57 6.44
C LYS A 32 -4.13 9.47 7.49
N GLY A 33 -3.49 9.71 8.64
CA GLY A 33 -3.63 8.88 9.83
C GLY A 33 -2.47 7.90 10.04
N ASP A 34 -2.74 6.90 10.88
CA ASP A 34 -1.78 5.86 11.19
C ASP A 34 -1.84 4.74 10.14
N VAL A 35 -0.68 4.28 9.69
CA VAL A 35 -0.56 3.12 8.82
C VAL A 35 -0.47 1.85 9.68
N ALA A 36 -1.20 0.81 9.29
CA ALA A 36 -1.23 -0.44 10.04
C ALA A 36 0.17 -1.09 10.16
N ALA A 37 0.53 -1.49 11.39
CA ALA A 37 1.76 -2.23 11.68
C ALA A 37 1.64 -3.76 11.41
N THR A 38 0.67 -4.17 10.58
CA THR A 38 0.43 -5.56 10.21
C THR A 38 1.21 -5.95 8.95
N PRO A 39 1.39 -7.24 8.64
CA PRO A 39 1.96 -7.64 7.35
C PRO A 39 1.22 -7.00 6.17
N LEU A 40 1.98 -6.55 5.17
CA LEU A 40 1.46 -5.90 3.96
C LEU A 40 0.48 -6.81 3.19
N ALA A 41 -0.79 -6.42 3.14
CA ALA A 41 -1.85 -7.15 2.46
C ALA A 41 -3.02 -6.23 2.08
N GLY A 42 -3.97 -6.75 1.31
CA GLY A 42 -5.21 -6.06 1.01
C GLY A 42 -5.87 -6.58 -0.25
N THR A 43 -6.40 -5.66 -1.06
CA THR A 43 -6.96 -5.94 -2.37
C THR A 43 -6.35 -5.08 -3.47
N LEU A 44 -6.21 -5.65 -4.66
CA LEU A 44 -5.86 -4.95 -5.89
C LEU A 44 -6.87 -5.39 -6.96
N ASN A 45 -7.65 -4.45 -7.50
CA ASN A 45 -8.71 -4.73 -8.46
C ASN A 45 -9.67 -5.84 -7.99
N GLY A 46 -10.09 -5.75 -6.72
CA GLY A 46 -10.96 -6.71 -6.06
C GLY A 46 -10.38 -8.13 -5.83
N ALA A 47 -9.13 -8.41 -6.22
CA ALA A 47 -8.44 -9.65 -5.82
C ALA A 47 -7.70 -9.43 -4.52
N ALA A 48 -7.56 -10.49 -3.72
CA ALA A 48 -6.64 -10.50 -2.61
C ALA A 48 -5.21 -10.24 -3.10
N PHE A 49 -4.53 -9.30 -2.46
CA PHE A 49 -3.15 -8.94 -2.73
C PHE A 49 -2.32 -9.15 -1.45
N ALA A 50 -1.18 -9.81 -1.59
CA ALA A 50 -0.18 -9.93 -0.54
C ALA A 50 1.19 -9.87 -1.20
N ALA A 51 2.00 -8.87 -0.84
CA ALA A 51 3.31 -8.70 -1.44
C ALA A 51 4.21 -9.90 -1.10
N ASP A 52 4.79 -10.51 -2.13
CA ASP A 52 5.76 -11.61 -2.01
C ASP A 52 7.19 -11.09 -2.17
N SER A 53 7.37 -10.03 -2.95
CA SER A 53 8.66 -9.35 -3.10
C SER A 53 8.51 -7.84 -3.07
N VAL A 54 9.51 -7.19 -2.49
CA VAL A 54 9.68 -5.74 -2.51
C VAL A 54 11.00 -5.43 -3.21
N THR A 55 10.93 -4.61 -4.27
CA THR A 55 12.11 -4.11 -4.96
C THR A 55 12.24 -2.62 -4.73
N PHE A 56 13.47 -2.18 -4.49
CA PHE A 56 13.86 -0.78 -4.41
C PHE A 56 14.95 -0.54 -5.45
N ASP A 57 14.57 0.18 -6.49
CA ASP A 57 15.45 0.43 -7.63
C ASP A 57 16.40 1.60 -7.34
N PRO A 58 17.54 1.66 -8.07
CA PRO A 58 18.56 2.67 -7.82
C PRO A 58 18.01 4.09 -7.97
N VAL A 59 18.64 5.01 -7.23
CA VAL A 59 18.30 6.43 -7.25
C VAL A 59 18.54 7.00 -8.64
N GLU A 60 17.47 7.41 -9.31
CA GLU A 60 17.58 8.32 -10.45
C GLU A 60 17.65 9.76 -9.96
N GLN A 61 18.32 10.64 -10.70
CA GLN A 61 18.33 12.06 -10.39
C GLN A 61 17.53 12.84 -11.41
N ARG A 62 16.62 13.68 -10.91
CA ARG A 62 15.82 14.58 -11.74
C ARG A 62 16.02 16.01 -11.30
N THR A 63 16.20 16.91 -12.26
CA THR A 63 16.22 18.36 -11.99
C THR A 63 14.88 18.98 -12.33
N GLN A 64 14.31 19.76 -11.41
CA GLN A 64 13.09 20.53 -11.62
C GLN A 64 13.32 21.95 -11.09
N GLY A 65 13.32 22.93 -12.00
CA GLY A 65 13.71 24.29 -11.68
C GLY A 65 15.16 24.35 -11.14
N PRO A 66 15.41 25.01 -9.99
CA PRO A 66 16.75 25.11 -9.41
C PRO A 66 17.14 23.91 -8.51
N ALA A 67 16.24 22.94 -8.32
CA ALA A 67 16.45 21.82 -7.40
C ALA A 67 16.71 20.51 -8.15
N THR A 68 17.60 19.69 -7.58
CA THR A 68 17.81 18.30 -7.99
C THR A 68 17.24 17.37 -6.94
N PHE A 69 16.57 16.32 -7.40
CA PHE A 69 15.88 15.35 -6.59
C PHE A 69 16.44 13.95 -6.84
N ASP A 70 16.56 13.19 -5.77
CA ASP A 70 16.77 11.74 -5.80
C ASP A 70 15.39 11.08 -5.91
N VAL A 71 15.21 10.24 -6.91
CA VAL A 71 13.97 9.53 -7.24
C VAL A 71 14.10 8.08 -6.81
N TYR A 72 13.11 7.60 -6.07
CA TYR A 72 13.06 6.26 -5.53
C TYR A 72 11.85 5.53 -6.07
N HIS A 73 12.09 4.39 -6.73
CA HIS A 73 11.05 3.49 -7.23
C HIS A 73 10.91 2.29 -6.30
N PHE A 74 9.68 1.99 -5.91
CA PHE A 74 9.32 0.87 -5.04
C PHE A 74 8.30 -0.01 -5.75
N TYR A 75 8.62 -1.28 -5.90
CA TYR A 75 7.70 -2.25 -6.51
C TYR A 75 7.28 -3.27 -5.47
N LEU A 76 5.98 -3.30 -5.19
CA LEU A 76 5.34 -4.31 -4.36
C LEU A 76 4.69 -5.31 -5.31
N LYS A 77 5.25 -6.52 -5.37
CA LYS A 77 4.79 -7.56 -6.30
C LYS A 77 4.27 -8.77 -5.53
N ASP A 78 3.11 -9.27 -5.92
CA ASP A 78 2.56 -10.51 -5.38
C ASP A 78 3.02 -11.76 -6.16
N LYS A 79 2.56 -12.93 -5.73
CA LYS A 79 2.88 -14.21 -6.40
C LYS A 79 2.22 -14.37 -7.77
N SER A 80 1.11 -13.68 -8.02
CA SER A 80 0.36 -13.78 -9.28
C SER A 80 1.01 -12.95 -10.40
N GLY A 81 1.81 -11.96 -10.01
CA GLY A 81 2.45 -11.02 -10.91
C GLY A 81 1.88 -9.61 -10.83
N ALA A 82 0.84 -9.37 -10.02
CA ALA A 82 0.30 -8.04 -9.78
C ALA A 82 1.34 -7.15 -9.08
N VAL A 83 1.42 -5.89 -9.51
CA VAL A 83 2.41 -4.91 -9.06
C VAL A 83 1.72 -3.61 -8.65
N LEU A 84 2.11 -3.10 -7.49
CA LEU A 84 1.96 -1.70 -7.11
C LEU A 84 3.34 -1.05 -7.19
N ASP A 85 3.51 -0.13 -8.15
CA ASP A 85 4.71 0.69 -8.34
C ASP A 85 4.47 2.07 -7.72
N LEU A 86 5.40 2.52 -6.88
CA LEU A 86 5.36 3.80 -6.19
C LEU A 86 6.63 4.59 -6.53
N THR A 87 6.49 5.89 -6.78
CA THR A 87 7.62 6.80 -6.99
C THR A 87 7.62 7.88 -5.92
N ALA A 88 8.67 7.92 -5.11
CA ALA A 88 8.90 8.96 -4.11
C ALA A 88 10.13 9.79 -4.45
N ILE A 89 10.14 11.08 -4.11
CA ILE A 89 11.30 11.95 -4.34
C ILE A 89 11.74 12.70 -3.09
N THR A 90 13.04 12.91 -2.96
CA THR A 90 13.63 13.82 -1.98
C THR A 90 14.60 14.76 -2.68
N VAL A 91 14.95 15.89 -2.05
CA VAL A 91 16.08 16.69 -2.53
C VAL A 91 17.35 15.84 -2.50
N THR A 92 18.21 16.01 -3.50
CA THR A 92 19.45 15.23 -3.63
C THR A 92 20.28 15.24 -2.35
N GLY A 93 20.73 14.06 -1.94
CA GLY A 93 21.52 13.85 -0.72
C GLY A 93 20.69 13.71 0.56
N THR A 94 19.35 13.79 0.46
CA THR A 94 18.46 13.55 1.60
C THR A 94 17.79 12.19 1.47
N LEU A 95 18.13 11.24 2.33
CA LEU A 95 17.50 9.92 2.32
C LEU A 95 16.00 9.97 2.69
N PRO A 96 15.20 8.96 2.29
CA PRO A 96 13.80 8.84 2.69
C PRO A 96 13.63 8.38 4.15
N ASP A 97 14.69 7.90 4.78
CA ASP A 97 14.73 7.39 6.15
C ASP A 97 14.02 8.31 7.16
N GLY A 98 13.08 7.77 7.93
CA GLY A 98 12.33 8.47 8.96
C GLY A 98 11.29 9.47 8.46
N LYS A 99 11.00 9.50 7.15
CA LYS A 99 10.06 10.45 6.54
C LYS A 99 8.74 9.80 6.16
N THR A 100 7.72 10.62 6.06
CA THR A 100 6.40 10.25 5.53
C THR A 100 6.19 10.96 4.20
N PHE A 101 5.76 10.21 3.19
CA PHE A 101 5.41 10.72 1.87
C PHE A 101 3.94 10.44 1.65
N ARG A 102 3.25 11.34 0.97
CA ARG A 102 1.82 11.23 0.74
C ARG A 102 1.42 11.75 -0.63
N SER A 103 0.33 11.18 -1.14
CA SER A 103 -0.48 11.75 -2.22
C SER A 103 -1.94 11.62 -1.81
N GLY A 104 -2.62 12.74 -1.61
CA GLY A 104 -4.02 12.78 -1.27
C GLY A 104 -4.94 12.72 -2.49
N LEU A 105 -6.24 12.71 -2.21
CA LEU A 105 -7.28 12.70 -3.24
C LEU A 105 -7.14 13.88 -4.20
N ASN A 106 -7.57 13.70 -5.46
CA ASN A 106 -7.49 14.69 -6.53
C ASN A 106 -6.06 15.21 -6.80
N GLY A 107 -5.03 14.42 -6.46
CA GLY A 107 -3.64 14.84 -6.55
C GLY A 107 -3.25 15.86 -5.50
N ASP A 108 -3.94 15.91 -4.35
CA ASP A 108 -3.56 16.71 -3.18
C ASP A 108 -2.26 16.18 -2.57
N SER A 109 -1.15 16.50 -3.21
CA SER A 109 0.18 16.17 -2.74
C SER A 109 0.87 17.45 -2.26
N PRO A 110 1.61 17.42 -1.13
CA PRO A 110 2.43 18.56 -0.74
C PRO A 110 3.48 18.83 -1.82
N GLU A 111 3.62 20.08 -2.28
CA GLU A 111 4.62 20.42 -3.29
C GLU A 111 6.02 19.96 -2.86
N ALA A 112 6.69 19.21 -3.73
CA ALA A 112 8.09 18.83 -3.56
C ALA A 112 8.96 20.07 -3.45
N GLY A 113 9.74 20.14 -2.37
CA GLY A 113 10.63 21.24 -2.09
C GLY A 113 11.64 20.88 -1.01
N PRO A 114 12.59 21.77 -0.69
CA PRO A 114 13.52 21.57 0.42
C PRO A 114 12.77 21.31 1.74
N GLY A 115 12.76 20.05 2.18
CA GLY A 115 12.08 19.60 3.39
C GLY A 115 10.69 18.96 3.21
N SER A 116 10.15 18.90 1.97
CA SER A 116 8.84 18.32 1.68
C SER A 116 8.97 17.01 0.88
N PRO A 117 9.04 15.84 1.55
CA PRO A 117 8.95 14.55 0.87
C PRO A 117 7.58 14.36 0.18
N GLU A 118 7.59 13.96 -1.09
CA GLU A 118 6.37 13.81 -1.91
C GLU A 118 6.35 12.50 -2.72
N ILE A 119 5.17 11.94 -2.91
CA ILE A 119 4.90 10.92 -3.94
C ILE A 119 4.66 11.62 -5.27
N GLN A 120 5.46 11.30 -6.27
CA GLN A 120 5.36 11.87 -7.63
C GLN A 120 4.58 10.99 -8.61
N GLY A 121 4.35 9.74 -8.24
CA GLY A 121 3.69 8.79 -9.12
C GLY A 121 3.37 7.50 -8.39
N TRP A 122 2.36 6.81 -8.91
CA TRP A 122 2.08 5.43 -8.61
C TRP A 122 1.46 4.79 -9.87
N SER A 123 1.57 3.48 -9.97
CA SER A 123 0.79 2.69 -10.93
C SER A 123 0.43 1.32 -10.36
N MET A 124 -0.70 0.79 -10.81
CA MET A 124 -1.10 -0.59 -10.57
C MET A 124 -1.10 -1.35 -11.88
N ASN A 125 -0.50 -2.53 -11.89
CA ASN A 125 -0.57 -3.47 -12.99
C ASN A 125 -1.02 -4.84 -12.47
N ASP A 126 -2.01 -5.43 -13.14
CA ASP A 126 -2.38 -6.83 -12.98
C ASP A 126 -2.73 -7.39 -14.37
N GLU A 127 -1.72 -7.96 -15.05
CA GLU A 127 -1.87 -8.58 -16.37
C GLU A 127 -2.94 -9.67 -16.38
N SER A 128 -3.07 -10.44 -15.29
CA SER A 128 -4.03 -11.54 -15.18
C SER A 128 -5.49 -11.07 -15.25
N LYS A 129 -5.71 -9.79 -14.95
CA LYS A 129 -7.01 -9.11 -15.00
C LYS A 129 -7.08 -7.97 -16.00
N SER A 130 -6.05 -7.80 -16.85
CA SER A 130 -5.96 -6.70 -17.81
C SER A 130 -6.12 -5.31 -17.16
N LEU A 131 -5.50 -5.13 -15.99
CA LEU A 131 -5.46 -3.85 -15.29
C LEU A 131 -4.12 -3.16 -15.53
N GLU A 132 -4.18 -1.92 -15.99
CA GLU A 132 -3.05 -0.99 -16.00
C GLU A 132 -3.63 0.39 -15.71
N ILE A 133 -3.23 1.00 -14.58
CA ILE A 133 -3.75 2.31 -14.15
C ILE A 133 -2.61 3.08 -13.50
N GLY A 134 -2.37 4.30 -13.97
CA GLY A 134 -1.42 5.24 -13.39
C GLY A 134 -2.03 6.38 -12.60
N PHE A 135 -1.14 7.14 -11.96
CA PHE A 135 -1.40 8.30 -11.09
C PHE A 135 -2.49 9.28 -11.59
N TRP A 136 -2.53 9.56 -12.89
CA TRP A 136 -3.40 10.59 -13.47
C TRP A 136 -4.76 10.08 -13.95
N GLU A 137 -5.01 8.77 -13.87
CA GLU A 137 -6.18 8.13 -14.48
C GLU A 137 -7.40 8.08 -13.55
N VAL A 138 -7.19 8.32 -12.26
CA VAL A 138 -8.24 8.31 -11.23
C VAL A 138 -8.03 9.46 -10.24
N ALA A 139 -9.13 10.08 -9.81
CA ALA A 139 -9.08 11.19 -8.86
C ALA A 139 -9.24 10.73 -7.39
N ASP A 140 -9.69 9.49 -7.18
CA ASP A 140 -9.98 8.94 -5.86
C ASP A 140 -8.84 8.09 -5.29
N ALA A 141 -7.66 8.14 -5.90
CA ALA A 141 -6.47 7.53 -5.33
C ALA A 141 -5.91 8.35 -4.17
N SER A 142 -5.52 7.68 -3.10
CA SER A 142 -4.73 8.26 -2.02
C SER A 142 -3.69 7.27 -1.51
N LEU A 143 -2.58 7.79 -1.01
CA LEU A 143 -1.40 7.04 -0.60
C LEU A 143 -0.68 7.73 0.56
N GLN A 144 -0.25 6.93 1.53
CA GLN A 144 0.76 7.29 2.51
C GLN A 144 1.83 6.20 2.55
N ILE A 145 3.10 6.58 2.55
CA ILE A 145 4.21 5.69 2.88
C ILE A 145 5.06 6.32 3.99
N VAL A 146 5.35 5.53 5.02
CA VAL A 146 6.13 5.92 6.19
C VAL A 146 7.40 5.09 6.19
N PHE A 147 8.54 5.73 6.01
CA PHE A 147 9.84 5.07 6.14
C PHE A 147 10.31 5.15 7.58
N GLY A 148 10.71 4.01 8.12
CA GLY A 148 11.41 3.95 9.40
C GLY A 148 12.88 4.34 9.26
N LYS A 149 13.66 4.01 10.29
CA LYS A 149 15.12 4.19 10.26
C LYS A 149 15.78 2.94 9.71
N ARG A 150 16.74 3.13 8.80
CA ARG A 150 17.56 2.04 8.26
C ARG A 150 18.34 1.32 9.36
N SER A 151 18.44 0.00 9.21
CA SER A 151 19.21 -0.89 10.07
C SER A 151 19.94 -1.91 9.21
N GLY A 152 21.25 -1.70 9.01
CA GLY A 152 22.03 -2.51 8.07
C GLY A 152 21.51 -2.35 6.63
N ASP A 153 21.29 -3.48 5.97
CA ASP A 153 20.84 -3.56 4.57
C ASP A 153 19.30 -3.57 4.45
N THR A 154 18.61 -3.00 5.44
CA THR A 154 17.15 -2.98 5.47
C THR A 154 16.62 -1.60 5.85
N LEU A 155 15.60 -1.14 5.12
CA LEU A 155 14.80 0.04 5.43
C LEU A 155 13.35 -0.40 5.70
N PRO A 156 12.89 -0.40 6.96
CA PRO A 156 11.51 -0.73 7.27
C PRO A 156 10.57 0.36 6.72
N ALA A 157 9.43 -0.05 6.19
CA ALA A 157 8.42 0.85 5.65
C ALA A 157 7.00 0.39 5.99
N GLN A 158 6.06 1.33 5.94
CA GLN A 158 4.63 1.08 6.04
C GLN A 158 3.93 1.82 4.91
N VAL A 159 2.92 1.22 4.29
CA VAL A 159 2.12 1.86 3.24
C VAL A 159 0.63 1.72 3.53
N HIS A 160 -0.14 2.73 3.15
CA HIS A 160 -1.60 2.64 2.99
C HIS A 160 -1.95 3.28 1.65
N PHE A 161 -2.45 2.47 0.72
CA PHE A 161 -2.79 2.86 -0.64
C PHE A 161 -4.24 2.49 -0.92
N CYS A 162 -5.02 3.40 -1.49
CA CYS A 162 -6.45 3.20 -1.75
C CYS A 162 -6.83 3.78 -3.09
N VAL A 163 -7.61 3.01 -3.86
CA VAL A 163 -8.32 3.45 -5.06
C VAL A 163 -9.72 2.82 -5.04
N PRO A 164 -10.69 3.43 -4.35
CA PRO A 164 -12.03 2.86 -4.16
C PRO A 164 -12.73 2.49 -5.47
N SER A 165 -12.63 3.34 -6.51
CA SER A 165 -13.19 3.13 -7.84
C SER A 165 -12.66 1.88 -8.54
N LYS A 166 -11.54 1.34 -8.05
CA LYS A 166 -10.90 0.11 -8.54
C LYS A 166 -10.92 -1.01 -7.51
N GLN A 167 -11.64 -0.87 -6.39
CA GLN A 167 -11.68 -1.90 -5.33
C GLN A 167 -10.27 -2.30 -4.87
N SER A 168 -9.36 -1.33 -4.81
CA SER A 168 -7.98 -1.51 -4.37
C SER A 168 -7.77 -0.82 -3.04
N GLU A 169 -7.29 -1.57 -2.05
CA GLU A 169 -6.79 -1.06 -0.79
C GLU A 169 -5.66 -1.96 -0.32
N ILE A 170 -4.44 -1.43 -0.18
CA ILE A 170 -3.27 -2.19 0.27
C ILE A 170 -2.70 -1.46 1.48
N ALA A 171 -2.57 -2.17 2.59
CA ALA A 171 -2.05 -1.60 3.82
C ALA A 171 -1.13 -2.56 4.57
N GLY A 172 -0.14 -2.01 5.26
CA GLY A 172 0.69 -2.76 6.19
C GLY A 172 2.15 -2.36 6.13
N SER A 173 2.98 -3.17 6.78
CA SER A 173 4.40 -2.98 6.98
C SER A 173 5.20 -4.03 6.20
N PHE A 174 6.38 -3.63 5.74
CA PHE A 174 7.31 -4.45 4.98
C PHE A 174 8.74 -3.93 5.15
N ASP A 175 9.71 -4.78 4.84
CA ASP A 175 11.13 -4.44 4.86
C ASP A 175 11.65 -4.28 3.44
N ILE A 176 12.31 -3.15 3.19
CA ILE A 176 12.94 -2.87 1.90
C ILE A 176 14.39 -3.32 1.97
N PRO A 177 14.81 -4.32 1.17
CA PRO A 177 16.21 -4.69 1.06
C PRO A 177 17.00 -3.60 0.33
N LEU A 178 18.13 -3.21 0.89
CA LEU A 178 19.04 -2.19 0.35
C LEU A 178 20.24 -2.92 -0.25
N LYS A 179 20.43 -2.79 -1.56
CA LYS A 179 21.56 -3.40 -2.28
C LYS A 179 22.73 -2.43 -2.40
#